data_AF-A0A381DLT9-F1
#
_entry.id   AF-A0A381DLT9-F1
#
_cell.length_a   1.000
_cell.length_b   1.000
_cell.length_c   1.000
_cell.angle_alpha   90.00
_cell.angle_beta   90.00
_cell.angle_gamma   90.00
#
_symmetry.space_group_name_H-M   'P 1'
#
loop_
_entity.id
_entity.type
_entity.pdbx_description
1 polymer ?
#
loop_
_entity_poly.entity_id
_entity_poly.type
_entity_poly.pdbx_seq_one_letter_code
_entity_poly.pdbx_strand_id
1 'polypeptide(L)'
;MKKLLLLLVLVCTYVFGAIDLNTASKDELMTLKGVGESKAEAIIEYRKANKFNSIEDIKKVKGIGDKIYKDNKNSMSVDKANKDKDKKEEKKDK
;
A
#
# COMPACT_ATOMS: atom_id res chain seq x y z
N MET A 1 -22.46 -30.12 0.04
CA MET A 1 -22.54 -28.65 -0.05
C MET A 1 -21.29 -27.97 0.55
N LYS A 2 -20.08 -28.36 0.11
CA LYS A 2 -18.81 -27.78 0.61
C LYS A 2 -17.94 -27.18 -0.51
N LYS A 3 -18.39 -27.27 -1.77
CA LYS A 3 -17.62 -26.87 -2.97
C LYS A 3 -17.98 -25.47 -3.50
N LEU A 4 -18.93 -24.77 -2.87
CA LEU A 4 -19.34 -23.41 -3.26
C LEU A 4 -18.73 -22.32 -2.37
N LEU A 5 -18.30 -22.66 -1.15
CA LEU A 5 -17.62 -21.73 -0.24
C LEU A 5 -16.13 -21.53 -0.59
N LEU A 6 -15.56 -22.40 -1.43
CA LEU A 6 -14.14 -22.38 -1.80
C LEU A 6 -13.84 -21.41 -2.96
N LEU A 7 -14.88 -20.90 -3.63
CA LEU A 7 -14.76 -19.97 -4.75
C LEU A 7 -14.85 -18.50 -4.30
N LEU A 8 -15.43 -18.24 -3.11
CA LEU A 8 -15.57 -16.89 -2.54
C LEU A 8 -14.24 -16.32 -2.04
N VAL A 9 -13.30 -17.17 -1.64
CA VAL A 9 -11.95 -16.79 -1.19
C VAL A 9 -11.04 -16.39 -2.36
N LEU A 10 -11.39 -16.77 -3.59
CA LEU A 10 -10.56 -16.59 -4.79
C LEU A 10 -10.72 -15.21 -5.45
N VAL A 11 -11.82 -14.50 -5.16
CA VAL A 11 -12.08 -13.15 -5.70
C VAL A 11 -11.37 -12.07 -4.87
N CYS A 12 -11.14 -12.32 -3.58
CA CYS A 12 -10.60 -11.32 -2.66
C CYS A 12 -9.07 -11.13 -2.74
N THR A 13 -8.36 -11.96 -3.51
CA THR A 13 -6.90 -11.83 -3.70
C THR A 13 -6.51 -10.89 -4.83
N TYR A 14 -7.46 -10.40 -5.62
CA TYR A 14 -7.17 -9.74 -6.90
C TYR A 14 -7.16 -8.21 -6.87
N VAL A 15 -7.27 -7.57 -5.70
CA VAL A 15 -7.26 -6.10 -5.59
C VAL A 15 -6.25 -5.64 -4.55
N PHE A 16 -4.97 -5.88 -4.80
CA PHE A 16 -3.88 -5.20 -4.09
C PHE A 16 -3.23 -4.20 -5.05
N GLY A 17 -3.81 -2.99 -5.15
CA GLY A 17 -3.13 -1.83 -5.72
C GLY A 17 -2.11 -1.26 -4.74
N ALA A 18 -1.10 -0.55 -5.24
CA ALA A 18 -0.12 0.09 -4.37
C ALA A 18 -0.80 1.19 -3.52
N ILE A 19 -0.45 1.23 -2.24
CA ILE A 19 -0.98 2.17 -1.25
C ILE A 19 -0.17 3.45 -1.33
N ASP A 20 -0.83 4.54 -1.68
CA ASP A 20 -0.17 5.84 -1.76
C ASP A 20 -0.07 6.48 -0.38
N LEU A 21 1.16 6.71 0.09
CA LEU A 21 1.43 7.25 1.43
C LEU A 21 0.85 8.67 1.62
N ASN A 22 0.74 9.45 0.55
CA ASN A 22 0.23 10.82 0.61
C ASN A 22 -1.30 10.88 0.65
N THR A 23 -2.00 9.88 0.14
CA THR A 23 -3.47 9.90 -0.02
C THR A 23 -4.22 8.80 0.71
N ALA A 24 -3.55 7.71 1.10
CA ALA A 24 -4.19 6.55 1.71
C ALA A 24 -4.93 6.90 3.00
N SER A 25 -6.07 6.26 3.20
CA SER A 25 -6.83 6.27 4.44
C SER A 25 -6.09 5.51 5.55
N LYS A 26 -6.52 5.71 6.81
CA LYS A 26 -5.96 5.01 7.98
C LYS A 26 -6.08 3.49 7.80
N ASP A 27 -7.22 3.02 7.32
CA ASP A 27 -7.49 1.58 7.12
C ASP A 27 -6.61 0.99 6.01
N GLU A 28 -6.40 1.71 4.90
CA GLU A 28 -5.49 1.29 3.83
C GLU A 28 -4.04 1.20 4.34
N LEU A 29 -3.59 2.14 5.16
CA LEU A 29 -2.25 2.11 5.76
C LEU A 29 -2.09 0.93 6.74
N MET A 30 -3.15 0.54 7.44
CA MET A 30 -3.16 -0.61 8.35
C MET A 30 -3.09 -1.97 7.63
N THR A 31 -3.31 -2.00 6.31
CA THR A 31 -3.07 -3.22 5.52
C THR A 31 -1.58 -3.52 5.33
N LEU A 32 -0.70 -2.53 5.57
CA LEU A 32 0.74 -2.71 5.51
C LEU A 32 1.23 -3.59 6.65
N LYS A 33 2.10 -4.54 6.33
CA LYS A 33 2.64 -5.52 7.28
C LYS A 33 3.39 -4.81 8.40
N GLY A 34 2.91 -4.97 9.64
CA GLY A 34 3.52 -4.36 10.81
C GLY A 34 3.16 -2.89 11.03
N VAL A 35 2.19 -2.36 10.29
CA VAL A 35 1.57 -1.04 10.52
C VAL A 35 0.20 -1.26 11.18
N GLY A 36 0.13 -0.97 12.48
CA GLY A 36 -1.13 -0.94 13.21
C GLY A 36 -1.65 0.49 13.37
N GLU A 37 -2.69 0.66 14.18
CA GLU A 37 -3.37 1.93 14.40
C GLU A 37 -2.41 3.11 14.68
N SER A 38 -1.54 2.97 15.69
CA SER A 38 -0.62 4.05 16.09
C SER A 38 0.40 4.42 14.99
N LYS A 39 0.79 3.46 14.13
CA LYS A 39 1.74 3.72 13.05
C LYS A 39 1.04 4.35 11.84
N ALA A 40 -0.19 3.93 11.55
CA ALA A 40 -1.02 4.56 10.53
C ALA A 40 -1.29 6.03 10.90
N GLU A 41 -1.58 6.31 12.16
CA GLU A 41 -1.72 7.69 12.66
C GLU A 41 -0.42 8.48 12.53
N ALA A 42 0.73 7.89 12.87
CA ALA A 42 2.02 8.55 12.71
C ALA A 42 2.32 8.90 11.24
N ILE A 43 1.94 8.05 10.28
CA ILE A 43 2.08 8.33 8.83
C ILE A 43 1.18 9.51 8.43
N ILE A 44 -0.08 9.52 8.90
CA ILE A 44 -1.04 10.59 8.62
C ILE A 44 -0.57 11.91 9.24
N GLU A 45 -0.04 11.88 10.46
CA GLU A 45 0.52 13.04 11.13
C GLU A 45 1.75 13.57 10.40
N TYR A 46 2.66 12.68 9.98
CA TYR A 46 3.85 13.04 9.22
C TYR A 46 3.47 13.80 7.94
N ARG A 47 2.49 13.30 7.16
CA ARG A 47 2.08 13.95 5.89
C ARG A 47 1.33 15.28 6.03
N LYS A 48 0.86 15.62 7.23
CA LYS A 48 0.30 16.96 7.49
C LYS A 48 1.38 18.03 7.45
N ALA A 49 2.60 17.69 7.86
CA ALA A 49 3.73 18.60 7.90
C ALA A 49 4.74 18.38 6.76
N ASN A 50 4.91 17.14 6.29
CA ASN A 50 5.95 16.75 5.33
C ASN A 50 5.37 15.79 4.27
N LYS A 51 5.38 16.16 3.00
CA LYS A 51 4.99 15.22 1.93
C LYS A 51 6.03 14.10 1.78
N PHE A 52 5.56 12.89 1.48
CA PHE A 52 6.43 11.79 1.07
C PHE A 52 6.80 11.99 -0.40
N ASN A 53 8.09 12.20 -0.69
CA ASN A 53 8.59 12.34 -2.07
C ASN A 53 9.15 11.01 -2.60
N SER A 54 9.46 10.10 -1.69
CA SER A 54 9.97 8.77 -1.96
C SER A 54 9.33 7.79 -0.98
N ILE A 55 9.22 6.51 -1.36
CA ILE A 55 8.73 5.47 -0.44
C ILE A 55 9.68 5.27 0.75
N GLU A 56 10.95 5.64 0.60
CA GLU A 56 11.99 5.60 1.63
C GLU A 56 11.73 6.62 2.76
N ASP A 57 11.06 7.74 2.45
CA ASP A 57 10.72 8.78 3.44
C ASP A 57 9.84 8.24 4.56
N ILE A 58 9.16 7.11 4.37
CA ILE A 58 8.37 6.45 5.42
C ILE A 58 9.22 6.08 6.64
N LYS A 59 10.53 5.89 6.49
CA LYS A 59 11.46 5.62 7.61
C LYS A 59 11.65 6.82 8.55
N LYS A 60 11.26 8.03 8.11
CA LYS A 60 11.30 9.25 8.94
C LYS A 60 10.10 9.32 9.89
N VAL A 61 9.10 8.46 9.72
CA VAL A 61 7.92 8.38 10.58
C VAL A 61 8.27 7.68 11.88
N LYS A 62 7.85 8.25 13.01
CA LYS A 62 8.09 7.69 14.34
C LYS A 62 7.52 6.27 14.45
N GLY A 63 8.37 5.32 14.83
CA GLY A 63 7.98 3.91 14.97
C GLY A 63 7.98 3.10 13.67
N ILE A 64 8.42 3.70 12.54
CA ILE A 64 8.63 3.01 11.27
C ILE A 64 10.12 2.95 10.96
N GLY A 65 10.69 1.75 11.02
CA GLY A 65 12.10 1.51 10.68
C GLY A 65 12.29 0.69 9.41
N ASP A 66 13.54 0.31 9.14
CA ASP A 66 13.92 -0.44 7.94
C ASP A 66 13.15 -1.73 7.73
N LYS A 67 12.78 -2.41 8.82
CA LYS A 67 12.02 -3.66 8.74
C LYS A 67 10.67 -3.45 8.05
N ILE A 68 9.91 -2.44 8.48
CA ILE A 68 8.58 -2.15 7.94
C ILE A 68 8.70 -1.65 6.50
N TYR A 69 9.70 -0.81 6.21
CA TYR A 69 9.97 -0.40 4.83
C TYR A 69 10.27 -1.60 3.92
N LYS A 70 11.18 -2.50 4.30
CA LYS A 70 11.55 -3.67 3.49
C LYS A 70 10.35 -4.61 3.27
N ASP A 71 9.54 -4.81 4.30
CA ASP A 71 8.35 -5.67 4.25
C ASP A 71 7.25 -5.12 3.33
N ASN A 72 7.24 -3.80 3.07
CA ASN A 72 6.14 -3.11 2.39
C ASN A 72 6.53 -2.30 1.16
N LYS A 73 7.82 -2.19 0.81
CA LYS A 73 8.31 -1.32 -0.29
C LYS A 73 7.63 -1.57 -1.64
N ASN A 74 7.16 -2.80 -1.89
CA ASN A 74 6.47 -3.17 -3.13
C ASN A 74 4.97 -2.84 -3.10
N SER A 75 4.42 -2.56 -1.92
CA SER A 75 2.99 -2.27 -1.69
C SER A 75 2.73 -0.78 -1.46
N MET A 76 3.75 0.07 -1.51
CA MET A 76 3.68 1.51 -1.25
C MET A 76 3.99 2.31 -2.53
N SER A 77 3.39 3.49 -2.66
CA SER A 77 3.65 4.47 -3.72
C SER A 77 3.62 5.89 -3.14
N VAL A 78 4.18 6.86 -3.86
CA VAL A 78 4.15 8.29 -3.50
C VAL A 78 3.55 9.18 -4.59
N ASP A 79 3.11 8.59 -5.71
CA ASP A 79 2.59 9.31 -6.88
C ASP A 79 1.20 8.83 -7.28
N LYS A 80 0.18 9.67 -7.06
CA LYS A 80 -1.14 9.57 -7.70
C LYS A 80 -1.51 10.82 -8.51
N ALA A 81 -0.52 11.46 -9.16
CA ALA A 81 -0.85 12.52 -10.12
C ALA A 81 -1.16 11.98 -11.54
N ASN A 82 -0.64 10.81 -11.95
CA ASN A 82 -0.95 10.24 -13.28
C ASN A 82 -0.45 8.78 -13.44
N LYS A 83 -1.26 7.77 -13.09
CA LYS A 83 -0.97 6.35 -13.45
C LYS A 83 -2.22 5.54 -13.80
N ASP A 84 -3.24 6.18 -14.38
CA ASP A 84 -4.32 5.48 -15.09
C ASP A 84 -3.94 5.09 -16.54
N LYS A 85 -2.66 5.22 -16.95
CA LYS A 85 -2.21 5.00 -18.34
C LYS A 85 -1.22 3.84 -18.61
N ASP A 86 -0.77 3.07 -17.62
CA ASP A 86 0.19 1.97 -17.86
C ASP A 86 -0.32 0.59 -17.40
N LYS A 87 -1.57 0.26 -17.75
CA LYS A 87 -2.05 -1.14 -17.71
C LYS A 87 -2.69 -1.58 -19.03
N LYS A 88 -2.14 -1.10 -20.15
CA LYS A 88 -2.36 -1.70 -21.47
C LYS A 88 -0.99 -1.93 -22.11
N GLU A 89 -0.42 -3.11 -21.87
CA GLU A 89 0.47 -3.89 -22.75
C GLU A 89 1.41 -4.78 -21.93
N GLU A 90 0.86 -5.90 -21.44
CA GLU A 90 1.66 -7.14 -21.32
C GLU A 90 0.72 -8.35 -21.44
N LYS A 91 0.10 -8.47 -22.61
CA LYS A 91 -0.45 -9.72 -23.13
C LYS A 91 -0.29 -9.74 -24.64
N LYS A 92 0.92 -10.04 -25.09
CA LYS A 92 1.17 -10.70 -26.37
C LYS A 92 2.58 -11.29 -26.33
N ASP A 93 2.66 -12.50 -25.79
CA ASP A 93 3.58 -13.54 -26.26
C ASP A 93 3.11 -14.86 -25.69
N LYS A 94 2.11 -15.45 -26.35
CA LYS A 94 2.20 -16.80 -26.91
C LYS A 94 1.10 -17.03 -27.93
#